data_AF-A0A821UUV4-F1
#
_entry.id   AF-A0A821UUV4-F1
#
_cell.length_a   1.000
_cell.length_b   1.000
_cell.length_c   1.000
_cell.angle_alpha   90.00
_cell.angle_beta   90.00
_cell.angle_gamma   90.00
#
_symmetry.space_group_name_H-M   'P 1'
#
loop_
_entity.id
_entity.type
_entity.pdbx_description
1 polymer ?
#
loop_
_entity_poly.entity_id
_entity_poly.type
_entity_poly.pdbx_seq_one_letter_code
_entity_poly.pdbx_strand_id
1 'polypeptide(L)'
;VIKAQILAGGRGKGIFDSGLKGGVKMTFSPDEAKQVATKMLGHRLYTKQTGRDGKPVTKLIMCEKLFTRREYYFALALERRFDGPVIITSTQGGTNIEEIAHDHPEAIICHPIDIVQGLERKDALAIAKRLQFRNEALEEVKNKNSCFLRNINESCL
;
A
#
# COMPACT_ATOMS: atom_id res chain seq x y z
N VAL A 1 15.59 5.97 1.28
CA VAL A 1 14.27 6.45 1.78
C VAL A 1 14.11 6.03 3.22
N ILE A 2 13.78 6.96 4.11
CA ILE A 2 13.55 6.71 5.54
C ILE A 2 12.03 6.74 5.79
N LYS A 3 11.49 5.70 6.45
CA LYS A 3 10.06 5.61 6.75
C LYS A 3 9.84 5.33 8.24
N ALA A 4 9.05 6.18 8.88
CA ALA A 4 8.60 6.00 10.26
C ALA A 4 7.73 4.76 10.41
N GLN A 5 8.02 3.92 11.41
CA GLN A 5 7.26 2.72 11.70
C GLN A 5 6.28 2.99 12.84
N ILE A 6 5.02 3.22 12.48
CA ILE A 6 3.90 3.35 13.41
C ILE A 6 2.71 2.56 12.89
N LEU A 7 1.85 2.10 13.79
CA LEU A 7 0.58 1.44 13.46
C LEU A 7 -0.50 2.49 13.12
N ALA A 8 -0.25 3.24 12.04
CA ALA A 8 -1.21 4.16 11.44
C ALA A 8 -0.84 4.44 9.98
N GLY A 9 -1.86 4.67 9.16
CA GLY A 9 -1.75 5.19 7.81
C GLY A 9 -1.52 6.71 7.77
N GLY A 10 -1.43 7.27 6.56
CA GLY A 10 -1.26 8.71 6.34
C GLY A 10 0.11 9.27 6.72
N ARG A 11 1.12 8.41 6.95
CA ARG A 11 2.47 8.81 7.39
C ARG A 11 3.11 9.85 6.48
N GLY A 12 2.94 9.75 5.16
CA GLY A 12 3.55 10.69 4.19
C GLY A 12 3.11 12.14 4.38
N LYS A 13 1.84 12.37 4.76
CA LYS A 13 1.26 13.70 5.05
C LYS A 13 1.35 14.08 6.54
N GLY A 14 1.89 13.23 7.39
CA GLY A 14 1.97 13.46 8.84
C GLY A 14 2.95 14.56 9.23
N ILE A 15 2.88 15.03 10.47
CA ILE A 15 3.77 16.07 11.03
C ILE A 15 4.32 15.55 12.35
N PHE A 16 5.61 15.79 12.62
CA PHE A 16 6.23 15.45 13.90
C PHE A 16 6.18 16.62 14.88
N ASP A 17 6.21 16.34 16.19
CA ASP A 17 6.44 17.37 17.23
C ASP A 17 7.80 18.08 17.09
N SER A 18 8.79 17.44 16.45
CA SER A 18 10.07 18.06 16.05
C SER A 18 9.94 19.13 14.97
N GLY A 19 8.74 19.35 14.42
CA GLY A 19 8.46 20.24 13.29
C GLY A 19 8.75 19.63 11.91
N LEU A 20 9.29 18.41 11.85
CA LEU A 20 9.50 17.70 10.57
C LEU A 20 8.14 17.35 9.94
N LYS A 21 7.95 17.70 8.67
CA LYS A 21 6.74 17.34 7.91
C LYS A 21 6.99 16.09 7.07
N GLY A 22 6.21 15.04 7.29
CA GLY A 22 6.18 13.80 6.52
C GLY A 22 7.01 12.68 7.16
N GLY A 23 6.34 11.55 7.46
CA GLY A 23 6.93 10.31 7.99
C GLY A 23 7.56 9.39 6.94
N VAL A 24 7.61 9.81 5.68
CA VAL A 24 8.31 9.12 4.59
C VAL A 24 9.18 10.16 3.88
N LYS A 25 10.50 10.01 3.95
CA LYS A 25 11.47 10.98 3.43
C LYS A 25 12.49 10.36 2.49
N MET A 26 12.71 11.04 1.37
CA MET A 26 13.86 10.79 0.50
C MET A 26 15.05 11.57 1.06
N THR A 27 16.22 10.92 1.03
CA THR A 27 17.50 11.48 1.48
C THR A 27 18.56 11.05 0.47
N PHE A 28 19.55 11.89 0.21
CA PHE A 28 20.54 11.73 -0.84
C PHE A 28 21.96 11.50 -0.30
N SER A 29 22.18 11.70 1.00
CA SER A 29 23.44 11.37 1.67
C SER A 29 23.21 10.68 3.02
N PRO A 30 24.21 9.95 3.55
CA PRO A 30 24.17 9.40 4.90
C PRO A 30 23.99 10.46 5.99
N ASP A 31 24.59 11.65 5.81
CA ASP A 31 24.48 12.74 6.78
C ASP A 31 23.07 13.34 6.81
N GLU A 32 22.47 13.58 5.64
CA GLU A 32 21.07 14.00 5.53
C GLU A 32 20.15 12.94 6.16
N ALA A 33 20.43 11.66 5.89
CA ALA A 33 19.69 10.56 6.46
C ALA A 33 19.74 10.56 8.00
N LYS A 34 20.92 10.79 8.58
CA LYS A 34 21.11 10.91 10.02
C LYS A 34 20.33 12.10 10.59
N GLN A 35 20.40 13.28 9.97
CA GLN A 35 19.67 14.47 10.41
C GLN A 35 18.15 14.27 10.39
N VAL A 36 17.62 13.65 9.33
CA VAL A 36 16.20 13.33 9.22
C VAL A 36 15.80 12.29 10.27
N ALA A 37 16.60 11.24 10.45
CA ALA A 37 16.34 10.19 11.43
C ALA A 37 16.28 10.74 12.87
N THR A 38 17.17 11.65 13.26
CA THR A 38 17.16 12.31 14.57
C THR A 38 15.86 13.09 14.82
N LYS A 39 15.30 13.70 13.78
CA LYS A 39 14.01 14.43 13.88
C LYS A 39 12.80 13.51 13.88
N MET A 40 12.98 12.21 13.60
CA MET A 40 11.91 11.22 13.61
C MET A 40 11.94 10.32 14.85
N LEU A 41 13.10 9.75 15.20
CA LEU A 41 13.25 8.83 16.33
C LEU A 41 13.04 9.54 17.66
N GLY A 42 12.26 8.94 18.56
CA GLY A 42 11.93 9.51 19.87
C GLY A 42 10.86 10.60 19.82
N HIS A 43 10.45 11.02 18.63
CA HIS A 43 9.42 12.02 18.40
C HIS A 43 8.04 11.39 18.14
N ARG A 44 6.97 12.16 18.32
CA ARG A 44 5.60 11.72 17.98
C ARG A 44 5.24 12.16 16.57
N LEU A 45 4.70 11.25 15.78
CA LEU A 45 4.15 11.50 14.45
C LEU A 45 2.62 11.63 14.55
N TYR A 46 2.10 12.77 14.11
CA TYR A 46 0.68 13.08 14.01
C TYR A 46 0.22 12.90 12.56
N THR A 47 -0.88 12.20 12.38
CA THR A 47 -1.50 11.90 11.08
C THR A 47 -3.02 12.08 11.20
N LYS A 48 -3.73 12.14 10.06
CA LYS A 48 -5.21 12.21 10.05
C LYS A 48 -5.85 11.07 10.86
N GLN A 49 -5.24 9.89 10.87
CA GLN A 49 -5.75 8.70 11.58
C GLN A 49 -5.36 8.64 13.06
N THR A 50 -4.29 9.33 13.48
CA THR A 50 -3.84 9.34 14.90
C THR A 50 -4.37 10.53 15.69
N GLY A 51 -4.92 11.54 15.01
CA GLY A 51 -5.52 12.71 15.64
C GLY A 51 -4.51 13.50 16.48
N ARG A 52 -5.00 14.03 17.61
CA ARG A 52 -4.20 14.87 18.52
C ARG A 52 -3.21 14.07 19.37
N ASP A 53 -3.44 12.78 19.55
CA ASP A 53 -2.57 11.96 20.38
C ASP A 53 -1.26 11.62 19.66
N GLY A 54 -1.29 11.50 18.33
CA GLY A 54 -0.14 11.05 17.55
C GLY A 54 0.34 9.65 17.97
N LYS A 55 1.46 9.20 17.41
CA LYS A 55 2.12 7.95 17.83
C LYS A 55 3.62 8.16 17.99
N PRO A 56 4.24 7.66 19.08
CA PRO A 56 5.68 7.73 19.24
C PRO A 56 6.39 6.87 18.19
N VAL A 57 7.44 7.40 17.59
CA VAL A 57 8.26 6.70 16.59
C VAL A 57 9.52 6.17 17.26
N THR A 58 9.52 4.86 17.55
CA THR A 58 10.67 4.18 18.18
C THR A 58 11.56 3.46 17.18
N LYS A 59 11.07 3.24 15.94
CA LYS A 59 11.77 2.51 14.88
C LYS A 59 11.59 3.21 13.54
N LEU A 60 12.66 3.18 12.74
CA LEU A 60 12.67 3.60 11.35
C LEU A 60 13.08 2.43 10.47
N ILE A 61 12.58 2.40 9.24
CA ILE A 61 13.12 1.54 8.20
C ILE A 61 13.82 2.40 7.15
N MET A 62 15.00 1.95 6.72
CA MET A 62 15.71 2.53 5.59
C MET A 62 15.58 1.58 4.41
N CYS A 63 15.15 2.12 3.28
CA CYS A 63 15.00 1.36 2.04
C CYS A 63 15.81 2.03 0.93
N GLU A 64 16.30 1.22 0.00
CA GLU A 64 16.81 1.72 -1.27
C GLU A 64 15.77 2.60 -1.96
N LYS A 65 16.24 3.64 -2.65
CA LYS A 65 15.38 4.49 -3.46
C LYS A 65 15.16 3.81 -4.81
N LEU A 66 13.93 3.39 -5.05
CA LEU A 66 13.49 2.95 -6.37
C LEU A 66 12.74 4.09 -7.07
N PHE A 67 12.89 4.18 -8.39
CA PHE A 67 12.16 5.15 -9.20
C PHE A 67 10.80 4.59 -9.59
N THR A 68 9.76 5.07 -8.93
CA THR A 68 8.40 4.63 -9.22
C THR A 68 7.84 5.35 -10.44
N ARG A 69 7.55 4.62 -11.52
CA ARG A 69 6.92 5.17 -12.73
C ARG A 69 5.40 5.22 -12.64
N ARG A 70 4.80 4.25 -11.94
CA ARG A 70 3.35 4.11 -11.73
C ARG A 70 3.10 3.49 -10.37
N GLU A 71 2.08 3.98 -9.67
CA GLU A 71 1.64 3.46 -8.38
C GLU A 71 0.21 2.94 -8.52
N TYR A 72 -0.07 1.80 -7.92
CA TYR A 72 -1.39 1.16 -7.93
C TYR A 72 -1.83 0.89 -6.50
N TYR A 73 -3.14 0.84 -6.29
CA TYR A 73 -3.72 0.27 -5.08
C TYR A 73 -4.14 -1.17 -5.37
N PHE A 74 -3.77 -2.08 -4.47
CA PHE A 74 -4.19 -3.47 -4.49
C PHE A 74 -4.39 -3.94 -3.05
N ALA A 75 -5.58 -4.45 -2.77
CA ALA A 75 -5.90 -5.07 -1.49
C ALA A 75 -6.72 -6.34 -1.72
N LEU A 76 -6.60 -7.27 -0.79
CA LEU A 76 -7.49 -8.41 -0.65
C LEU A 76 -8.18 -8.26 0.70
N ALA A 77 -9.50 -8.29 0.71
CA ALA A 77 -10.30 -8.17 1.92
C ALA A 77 -11.47 -9.16 1.87
N LEU A 78 -11.91 -9.62 3.05
CA LEU A 78 -13.19 -10.31 3.18
C LEU A 78 -14.28 -9.24 3.25
N GLU A 79 -15.18 -9.23 2.28
CA GLU A 79 -16.24 -8.23 2.17
C GLU A 79 -17.61 -8.89 2.37
N ARG A 80 -18.37 -8.37 3.32
CA ARG A 80 -19.68 -8.94 3.70
C ARG A 80 -20.69 -8.81 2.57
N ARG A 81 -20.61 -7.76 1.75
CA ARG A 81 -21.52 -7.57 0.61
C ARG A 81 -21.45 -8.69 -0.43
N PHE A 82 -20.33 -9.41 -0.49
CA PHE A 82 -20.09 -10.49 -1.43
C PHE A 82 -19.98 -11.87 -0.74
N ASP A 83 -20.19 -11.91 0.58
CA ASP A 83 -20.04 -13.11 1.40
C ASP A 83 -18.73 -13.87 1.17
N GLY A 84 -17.63 -13.14 0.93
CA GLY A 84 -16.38 -13.77 0.52
C GLY A 84 -15.21 -12.83 0.28
N PRO A 85 -14.07 -13.38 -0.19
CA PRO A 85 -12.88 -12.60 -0.54
C PRO A 85 -13.12 -11.72 -1.77
N VAL A 86 -12.61 -10.50 -1.71
CA VAL A 86 -12.68 -9.51 -2.78
C VAL A 86 -11.32 -8.87 -2.96
N ILE A 87 -10.86 -8.83 -4.22
CA ILE A 87 -9.73 -8.00 -4.62
C ILE A 87 -10.23 -6.59 -4.91
N ILE A 88 -9.65 -5.60 -4.25
CA ILE A 88 -9.93 -4.19 -4.44
C ILE A 88 -8.72 -3.56 -5.12
N THR A 89 -8.93 -2.92 -6.27
CA THR A 89 -7.86 -2.33 -7.08
C THR A 89 -8.15 -0.91 -7.51
N SER A 90 -7.09 -0.12 -7.71
CA SER A 90 -7.17 1.19 -8.35
C SER A 90 -5.90 1.52 -9.13
N THR A 91 -6.06 2.23 -10.25
CA THR A 91 -4.96 2.86 -10.99
C THR A 91 -4.39 4.09 -10.28
N GLN A 92 -5.08 4.59 -9.25
CA GLN A 92 -4.64 5.71 -8.43
C GLN A 92 -3.96 5.19 -7.16
N GLY A 93 -2.70 4.75 -7.28
CA GLY A 93 -1.89 4.40 -6.12
C GLY A 93 -1.22 5.60 -5.44
N GLY A 94 -0.50 5.35 -4.34
CA GLY A 94 0.32 6.36 -3.66
C GLY A 94 -0.43 7.32 -2.74
N THR A 95 -1.75 7.40 -2.87
CA THR A 95 -2.65 8.21 -2.04
C THR A 95 -3.42 7.32 -1.06
N ASN A 96 -4.02 7.94 -0.05
CA ASN A 96 -4.91 7.26 0.88
C ASN A 96 -6.16 6.76 0.12
N ILE A 97 -6.48 5.47 0.23
CA ILE A 97 -7.58 4.87 -0.55
C ILE A 97 -8.94 5.39 -0.08
N GLU A 98 -9.05 5.79 1.18
CA GLU A 98 -10.26 6.35 1.75
C GLU A 98 -10.58 7.73 1.15
N GLU A 99 -9.57 8.50 0.75
CA GLU A 99 -9.75 9.74 -0.03
C GLU A 99 -10.25 9.41 -1.44
N ILE A 100 -9.66 8.42 -2.12
CA ILE A 100 -10.09 8.00 -3.47
C ILE A 100 -11.53 7.46 -3.44
N ALA A 101 -11.90 6.70 -2.41
CA ALA A 101 -13.25 6.15 -2.27
C ALA A 101 -14.32 7.24 -2.12
N HIS A 102 -13.94 8.40 -1.57
CA HIS A 102 -14.82 9.55 -1.42
C HIS A 102 -14.86 10.42 -2.69
N ASP A 103 -13.69 10.76 -3.23
CA ASP A 103 -13.56 11.74 -4.32
C ASP A 103 -13.78 11.12 -5.71
N HIS A 104 -13.34 9.87 -5.91
CA HIS A 104 -13.35 9.13 -7.18
C HIS A 104 -13.74 7.66 -6.96
N PRO A 105 -14.96 7.36 -6.48
CA PRO A 105 -15.39 5.99 -6.22
C PRO A 105 -15.30 5.08 -7.47
N GLU A 106 -15.44 5.65 -8.67
CA GLU A 106 -15.29 4.96 -9.96
C GLU A 106 -13.87 4.46 -10.24
N ALA A 107 -12.86 5.04 -9.57
CA ALA A 107 -11.47 4.60 -9.68
C ALA A 107 -11.20 3.33 -8.86
N ILE A 108 -12.14 2.90 -8.00
CA ILE A 108 -12.03 1.70 -7.19
C ILE A 108 -12.81 0.58 -7.85
N ILE A 109 -12.12 -0.53 -8.12
CA ILE A 109 -12.70 -1.69 -8.77
C ILE A 109 -12.64 -2.87 -7.80
N CYS A 110 -13.80 -3.41 -7.46
CA CYS A 110 -13.95 -4.60 -6.64
C CYS A 110 -14.13 -5.83 -7.55
N HIS A 111 -13.37 -6.89 -7.24
CA HIS A 111 -13.36 -8.16 -7.95
C HIS A 111 -13.62 -9.28 -6.95
N PRO A 112 -14.88 -9.74 -6.82
CA PRO A 112 -15.22 -10.87 -5.97
C PRO A 112 -14.50 -12.14 -6.42
N ILE A 113 -14.07 -12.95 -5.46
CA ILE A 113 -13.42 -14.23 -5.67
C ILE A 113 -14.27 -15.32 -5.03
N ASP A 114 -14.49 -16.40 -5.77
CA ASP A 114 -15.08 -17.61 -5.22
C ASP A 114 -14.10 -18.25 -4.23
N ILE A 115 -14.52 -18.45 -2.97
CA ILE A 115 -13.65 -18.98 -1.91
C ILE A 115 -13.26 -20.45 -2.13
N VAL A 116 -14.07 -21.21 -2.86
CA VAL A 116 -13.83 -22.63 -3.14
C VAL A 116 -12.89 -22.79 -4.33
N GLN A 117 -13.13 -22.04 -5.41
CA GLN A 117 -12.32 -22.09 -6.62
C GLN A 117 -11.03 -21.26 -6.51
N GLY A 118 -11.04 -20.21 -5.69
CA GLY A 118 -9.98 -19.22 -5.60
C GLY A 118 -9.93 -18.29 -6.82
N LEU A 119 -8.89 -17.45 -6.88
CA LEU A 119 -8.70 -16.54 -8.02
C LEU A 119 -8.13 -17.29 -9.23
N GLU A 120 -8.89 -17.34 -10.32
CA GLU A 120 -8.45 -17.96 -11.56
C GLU A 120 -7.50 -17.06 -12.37
N ARG A 121 -6.70 -17.68 -13.25
CA ARG A 121 -5.77 -16.94 -14.13
C ARG A 121 -6.48 -15.97 -15.06
N LYS A 122 -7.67 -16.33 -15.57
CA LYS A 122 -8.44 -15.47 -16.48
C LYS A 122 -8.83 -14.16 -15.79
N ASP A 123 -9.20 -14.24 -14.52
CA ASP A 123 -9.61 -13.10 -13.69
C ASP A 123 -8.40 -12.26 -13.29
N ALA A 124 -7.28 -12.91 -12.90
CA ALA A 124 -6.02 -12.21 -12.65
C ALA A 124 -5.53 -11.41 -13.87
N LEU A 125 -5.64 -11.98 -15.07
CA LEU A 125 -5.33 -11.29 -16.32
C LEU A 125 -6.30 -10.14 -16.60
N ALA A 126 -7.59 -10.31 -16.32
CA ALA A 126 -8.57 -9.25 -16.47
C ALA A 126 -8.28 -8.08 -15.52
N ILE A 127 -7.94 -8.35 -14.26
CA ILE A 127 -7.54 -7.35 -13.26
C ILE A 127 -6.28 -6.62 -13.73
N ALA A 128 -5.25 -7.35 -14.16
CA ALA A 128 -4.00 -6.75 -14.63
C ALA A 128 -4.21 -5.83 -15.85
N LYS A 129 -5.08 -6.23 -16.79
CA LYS A 129 -5.47 -5.38 -17.93
C LYS A 129 -6.23 -4.13 -17.48
N ARG A 130 -7.13 -4.23 -16.51
CA ARG A 130 -7.86 -3.08 -15.94
C ARG A 130 -6.93 -2.09 -15.24
N LEU A 131 -5.90 -2.60 -14.56
CA LEU A 131 -4.80 -1.80 -14.00
C LEU A 131 -3.82 -1.27 -15.06
N GLN A 132 -4.08 -1.50 -16.35
CA GLN A 132 -3.30 -0.99 -17.47
C GLN A 132 -1.83 -1.48 -17.47
N PHE A 133 -1.59 -2.66 -16.90
CA PHE A 133 -0.33 -3.37 -17.10
C PHE A 133 -0.20 -3.79 -18.57
N ARG A 134 1.04 -3.81 -19.08
CA ARG A 134 1.37 -4.12 -20.48
C ARG A 134 2.54 -5.09 -20.55
N ASN A 135 2.67 -5.77 -21.70
CA ASN A 135 3.83 -6.55 -22.10
C ASN A 135 4.25 -7.58 -21.04
N GLU A 136 5.52 -7.54 -20.63
CA GLU A 136 6.17 -8.44 -19.68
C GLU A 136 5.39 -8.61 -18.38
N ALA A 137 4.74 -7.56 -17.87
CA ALA A 137 3.93 -7.64 -16.65
C ALA A 137 2.69 -8.54 -16.84
N LEU A 138 2.10 -8.58 -18.05
CA LEU A 138 1.00 -9.51 -18.35
C LEU A 138 1.51 -10.94 -18.55
N GLU A 139 2.70 -11.11 -19.15
CA GLU A 139 3.33 -12.43 -19.28
C GLU A 139 3.72 -13.00 -17.92
N GLU A 140 4.15 -12.17 -16.98
CA GLU A 140 4.46 -12.60 -15.61
C GLU A 140 3.22 -13.15 -14.88
N VAL A 141 2.04 -12.55 -15.09
CA VAL A 141 0.76 -13.07 -14.58
C VAL A 141 0.42 -14.43 -15.19
N LYS A 142 0.78 -14.66 -16.47
CA LYS A 142 0.56 -15.96 -17.13
C LYS A 142 1.53 -17.04 -16.62
N ASN A 143 2.78 -16.67 -16.40
CA ASN A 143 3.89 -17.58 -16.12
C ASN A 143 4.05 -17.91 -14.63
N LYS A 144 3.64 -17.03 -13.72
CA LYS A 144 3.66 -17.33 -12.28
C LYS A 144 2.57 -18.34 -11.94
N ASN A 145 2.98 -19.61 -11.88
CA ASN A 145 2.19 -20.69 -11.28
C ASN A 145 1.98 -20.38 -9.78
N SER A 146 0.81 -19.84 -9.45
CA SER A 146 0.11 -20.02 -8.18
C SER A 146 0.71 -19.46 -6.87
N CYS A 147 1.94 -18.94 -6.74
CA CYS A 147 2.46 -18.64 -5.39
C CYS A 147 1.60 -17.63 -4.59
N PHE A 148 1.09 -16.58 -5.24
CA PHE A 148 0.19 -15.62 -4.57
C PHE A 148 -1.23 -16.21 -4.37
N LEU A 149 -1.68 -17.07 -5.28
CA LEU A 149 -3.02 -17.67 -5.28
C LEU A 149 -3.15 -18.87 -4.32
N ARG A 150 -2.11 -19.70 -4.22
CA ARG A 150 -1.99 -20.81 -3.27
C ARG A 150 -1.90 -20.30 -1.84
N ASN A 151 -1.10 -19.27 -1.59
CA ASN A 151 -1.00 -18.70 -0.25
C ASN A 151 -2.31 -18.03 0.20
N ILE A 152 -3.09 -17.43 -0.71
CA ILE A 152 -4.43 -16.93 -0.38
C ILE A 152 -5.39 -18.07 -0.04
N ASN A 153 -5.38 -19.17 -0.82
CA ASN A 153 -6.21 -20.34 -0.54
C ASN A 153 -5.79 -21.07 0.76
N GLU A 154 -4.49 -21.13 1.08
CA GLU A 154 -3.97 -21.75 2.31
C GLU A 154 -4.13 -20.85 3.55
N SER A 155 -4.33 -19.53 3.39
CA SER A 155 -4.56 -18.61 4.52
C SER A 155 -6.04 -18.37 4.82
N CYS A 156 -6.96 -18.79 3.94
CA CYS A 156 -8.40 -18.70 4.14
C CYS A 156 -9.04 -20.00 4.67
N LEU A 157 -8.25 -21.07 4.81
CA LEU A 157 -8.59 -22.32 5.50
C LEU A 157 -7.88 -22.37 6.85
#